data_AF-A3RDU8-F1
#
_entry.id   AF-A3RDU8-F1
#
_cell.length_a   1.000
_cell.length_b   1.000
_cell.length_c   1.000
_cell.angle_alpha   90.00
_cell.angle_beta   90.00
_cell.angle_gamma   90.00
#
_symmetry.space_group_name_H-M   'P 1'
#
loop_
_entity.id
_entity.type
_entity.pdbx_description
1 polymer ?
#
loop_
_entity_poly.entity_id
_entity_poly.type
_entity_poly.pdbx_seq_one_letter_code
_entity_poly.pdbx_strand_id
1 'polypeptide(L)'
;ALLHDTVEDTGYSLEQLTDEFGEEVAHLVDGVTKLDKVVLGNAAEGETIRKMIIAMARDPRVLVIKVADRLHNMRTMRFLPPEKQARKARETLEVIAPLAHRLGMATVKWELEDLSFAILHPKKYDEIVRLVADRAPSRDTYLAKVRAEINATLTASRINAVVEGRPKHYWSIYQKMIVKGR
;
A
#
# COMPACT_ATOMS: atom_id res chain seq x y z
N ALA A 1 -2.26 16.04 -0.17
CA ALA A 1 -1.67 15.27 0.94
C ALA A 1 -1.30 16.15 2.15
N LEU A 2 -0.82 17.39 1.98
CA LEU A 2 -0.47 18.24 3.13
C LEU A 2 -1.67 18.68 4.00
N LEU A 3 -2.87 18.77 3.41
CA LEU A 3 -4.08 19.32 4.05
C LEU A 3 -5.13 18.27 4.47
N HIS A 4 -4.82 16.97 4.33
CA HIS A 4 -5.83 15.94 4.58
C HIS A 4 -6.15 15.77 6.07
N ASP A 5 -5.15 15.93 6.94
CA ASP A 5 -5.31 15.85 8.40
C ASP A 5 -5.68 17.20 9.04
N THR A 6 -5.54 18.33 8.34
CA THR A 6 -5.82 19.65 8.94
C THR A 6 -7.31 19.85 9.23
N VAL A 7 -8.22 19.30 8.41
CA VAL A 7 -9.67 19.43 8.64
C VAL A 7 -10.18 18.43 9.69
N GLU A 8 -9.49 17.30 9.90
CA GLU A 8 -9.85 16.32 10.93
C GLU A 8 -9.24 16.65 12.31
N ASP A 9 -7.98 17.08 12.36
CA ASP A 9 -7.24 17.28 13.61
C ASP A 9 -7.24 18.74 14.09
N THR A 10 -7.66 19.70 13.26
CA THR A 10 -7.78 21.11 13.67
C THR A 10 -9.18 21.67 13.39
N GLY A 11 -9.59 22.72 14.13
CA GLY A 11 -10.91 23.36 13.98
C GLY A 11 -11.08 24.20 12.69
N TYR A 12 -10.33 23.86 11.64
CA TYR A 12 -10.29 24.57 10.37
C TYR A 12 -11.48 24.16 9.51
N SER A 13 -12.29 25.12 9.06
CA SER A 13 -13.56 24.82 8.38
C SER A 13 -13.35 24.55 6.88
N LEU A 14 -14.28 23.78 6.29
CA LEU A 14 -14.32 23.56 4.83
C LEU A 14 -14.47 24.88 4.04
N GLU A 15 -15.13 25.89 4.64
CA GLU A 15 -15.29 27.22 4.07
C GLU A 15 -13.94 27.94 3.97
N GLN A 16 -13.13 27.91 5.04
CA GLN A 16 -11.78 28.49 5.03
C GLN A 16 -10.86 27.80 4.00
N LEU A 17 -10.98 26.47 3.88
CA LEU A 17 -10.20 25.71 2.91
C LEU A 17 -10.61 26.03 1.46
N THR A 18 -11.90 26.31 1.23
CA THR A 18 -12.42 26.71 -0.08
C THR A 18 -11.92 28.09 -0.48
N ASP A 19 -11.89 29.03 0.47
CA ASP A 19 -11.41 30.39 0.23
C ASP A 19 -9.89 30.45 -0.05
N GLU A 20 -9.08 29.63 0.64
CA GLU A 20 -7.62 29.63 0.46
C GLU A 20 -7.12 28.76 -0.69
N PHE A 21 -7.74 27.61 -0.94
CA PHE A 21 -7.23 26.60 -1.88
C PHE A 21 -8.20 26.25 -3.03
N GLY A 22 -9.42 26.79 -3.00
CA GLY A 22 -10.44 26.58 -4.01
C GLY A 22 -11.34 25.36 -3.76
N GLU A 23 -12.48 25.37 -4.46
CA GLU A 23 -13.56 24.38 -4.31
C GLU A 23 -13.12 22.94 -4.64
N GLU A 24 -12.20 22.78 -5.59
CA GLU A 24 -11.70 21.47 -6.00
C GLU A 24 -10.90 20.77 -4.89
N VAL A 25 -10.07 21.52 -4.15
CA VAL A 25 -9.28 20.97 -3.03
C VAL A 25 -10.20 20.68 -1.84
N ALA A 26 -11.17 21.54 -1.54
CA ALA A 26 -12.16 21.32 -0.49
C ALA A 26 -12.99 20.06 -0.73
N HIS A 27 -13.42 19.82 -1.96
CA HIS A 27 -14.16 18.61 -2.31
C HIS A 27 -13.31 17.33 -2.16
N LEU A 28 -12.01 17.39 -2.47
CA LEU A 28 -11.09 16.27 -2.25
C LEU A 28 -10.91 15.96 -0.76
N VAL A 29 -10.72 16.98 0.07
CA VAL A 29 -10.51 16.81 1.53
C VAL A 29 -11.79 16.32 2.22
N ASP A 30 -12.94 16.92 1.91
CA ASP A 30 -14.25 16.45 2.40
C ASP A 30 -14.53 14.98 2.01
N GLY A 31 -14.13 14.62 0.78
CA GLY A 31 -14.18 13.24 0.30
C GLY A 31 -13.35 12.28 1.15
N VAL A 32 -12.14 12.67 1.58
CA VAL A 32 -11.28 11.84 2.45
C VAL A 32 -11.88 11.70 3.84
N THR A 33 -12.32 12.78 4.48
CA THR A 33 -12.88 12.78 5.84
C THR A 33 -14.16 11.96 5.97
N LYS A 34 -15.04 12.02 4.94
CA LYS A 34 -16.26 11.19 4.91
C LYS A 34 -15.94 9.70 4.84
N LEU A 35 -14.82 9.32 4.21
CA LEU A 35 -14.42 7.94 4.08
C LEU A 35 -13.93 7.35 5.41
N ASP A 36 -13.19 8.11 6.21
CA ASP A 36 -12.74 7.63 7.53
C ASP A 36 -13.93 7.25 8.44
N LYS A 37 -15.00 8.05 8.41
CA LYS A 37 -16.23 7.76 9.15
C LYS A 37 -16.93 6.48 8.69
N VAL A 38 -16.90 6.15 7.39
CA VAL A 38 -17.52 4.94 6.85
C VAL A 38 -16.69 3.69 7.17
N VAL A 39 -15.36 3.78 7.16
CA VAL A 39 -14.45 2.66 7.46
C VAL A 39 -14.53 2.23 8.95
N LEU A 40 -14.83 3.16 9.85
CA LEU A 40 -15.06 2.89 11.28
C LEU A 40 -16.36 2.11 11.55
N GLY A 41 -17.31 2.11 10.62
CA GLY A 41 -18.56 1.35 10.72
C GLY A 41 -18.37 -0.12 10.33
N ASN A 42 -18.16 -0.98 11.33
CA ASN A 42 -18.17 -2.45 11.27
C ASN A 42 -17.67 -3.08 9.94
N ALA A 43 -16.41 -3.49 9.97
CA ALA A 43 -15.86 -4.50 9.08
C ALA A 43 -16.82 -5.71 8.98
N ALA A 44 -17.33 -6.04 7.79
CA ALA A 44 -17.54 -7.42 7.31
C ALA A 44 -18.45 -7.60 6.06
N GLU A 45 -18.97 -6.58 5.38
CA GLU A 45 -19.80 -6.82 4.19
C GLU A 45 -19.19 -6.24 2.91
N GLY A 46 -19.05 -7.09 1.89
CA GLY A 46 -18.63 -6.69 0.53
C GLY A 46 -19.53 -5.60 -0.06
N GLU A 47 -20.72 -5.40 0.50
CA GLU A 47 -21.62 -4.30 0.18
C GLU A 47 -21.13 -2.94 0.71
N THR A 48 -20.54 -2.86 1.91
CA THR A 48 -19.91 -1.63 2.44
C THR A 48 -18.70 -1.23 1.60
N ILE A 49 -17.89 -2.21 1.18
CA ILE A 49 -16.77 -1.98 0.25
C ILE A 49 -17.30 -1.46 -1.09
N ARG A 50 -18.39 -2.04 -1.61
CA ARG A 50 -19.00 -1.60 -2.88
C ARG A 50 -19.62 -0.20 -2.77
N LYS A 51 -20.30 0.13 -1.66
CA LYS A 51 -20.83 1.48 -1.37
C LYS A 51 -19.72 2.51 -1.20
N MET A 52 -18.62 2.16 -0.54
CA MET A 52 -17.41 2.98 -0.49
C MET A 52 -16.86 3.25 -1.89
N ILE A 53 -16.71 2.21 -2.71
CA ILE A 53 -16.20 2.37 -4.09
C ILE A 53 -17.12 3.26 -4.94
N ILE A 54 -18.44 3.16 -4.77
CA ILE A 54 -19.41 4.01 -5.48
C ILE A 54 -19.31 5.47 -5.00
N ALA A 55 -19.14 5.70 -3.69
CA ALA A 55 -18.86 7.04 -3.16
C ALA A 55 -17.52 7.61 -3.69
N MET A 56 -16.52 6.73 -3.89
CA MET A 56 -15.20 7.04 -4.45
C MET A 56 -15.17 7.19 -5.98
N ALA A 57 -16.21 6.74 -6.71
CA ALA A 57 -16.22 6.74 -8.18
C ALA A 57 -16.38 8.15 -8.78
N ARG A 58 -16.73 9.16 -7.96
CA ARG A 58 -16.85 10.55 -8.42
C ARG A 58 -15.49 11.21 -8.66
N ASP A 59 -14.45 10.86 -7.89
CA ASP A 59 -13.09 11.37 -8.12
C ASP A 59 -12.02 10.35 -7.65
N PRO A 60 -11.23 9.76 -8.56
CA PRO A 60 -10.19 8.80 -8.20
C PRO A 60 -9.04 9.41 -7.37
N ARG A 61 -8.86 10.73 -7.38
CA ARG A 61 -7.78 11.41 -6.62
C ARG A 61 -7.96 11.26 -5.11
N VAL A 62 -9.20 11.24 -4.63
CA VAL A 62 -9.51 11.01 -3.20
C VAL A 62 -8.95 9.66 -2.75
N LEU A 63 -9.09 8.62 -3.58
CA LEU A 63 -8.61 7.29 -3.26
C LEU A 63 -7.08 7.22 -3.26
N VAL A 64 -6.42 7.90 -4.22
CA VAL A 64 -4.95 7.98 -4.25
C VAL A 64 -4.42 8.64 -2.98
N ILE A 65 -5.04 9.74 -2.55
CA ILE A 65 -4.65 10.43 -1.31
C ILE A 65 -4.82 9.48 -0.12
N LYS A 66 -5.94 8.74 -0.03
CA LYS A 66 -6.20 7.82 1.08
C LYS A 66 -5.22 6.65 1.14
N VAL A 67 -4.91 6.07 -0.01
CA VAL A 67 -3.93 4.98 -0.11
C VAL A 67 -2.53 5.48 0.27
N ALA A 68 -2.16 6.69 -0.16
CA ALA A 68 -0.88 7.30 0.17
C ALA A 68 -0.75 7.62 1.67
N ASP A 69 -1.79 8.18 2.28
CA ASP A 69 -1.86 8.38 3.73
C ASP A 69 -1.71 7.03 4.47
N ARG A 70 -2.51 6.02 4.09
CA ARG A 70 -2.43 4.73 4.77
C ARG A 70 -1.04 4.10 4.62
N LEU A 71 -0.38 4.24 3.47
CA LEU A 71 1.00 3.78 3.28
C LEU A 71 1.96 4.47 4.24
N HIS A 72 1.86 5.79 4.40
CA HIS A 72 2.69 6.52 5.36
C HIS A 72 2.43 6.03 6.79
N ASN A 73 1.15 5.91 7.17
CA ASN A 73 0.73 5.37 8.46
C ASN A 73 1.29 3.97 8.74
N MET A 74 1.26 3.07 7.74
CA MET A 74 1.81 1.72 7.86
C MET A 74 3.33 1.73 8.08
N ARG A 75 4.05 2.68 7.46
CA ARG A 75 5.50 2.87 7.66
C ARG A 75 5.86 3.42 9.04
N THR A 76 4.95 4.15 9.70
CA THR A 76 5.19 4.82 11.00
C THR A 76 4.50 4.16 12.19
N MET A 77 3.89 2.97 12.03
CA MET A 77 3.09 2.30 13.07
C MET A 77 3.83 1.93 14.38
N ARG A 78 5.16 2.00 14.41
CA ARG A 78 5.99 1.69 15.59
C ARG A 78 5.63 2.45 16.88
N PHE A 79 4.96 3.60 16.76
CA PHE A 79 4.58 4.44 17.90
C PHE A 79 3.20 4.11 18.50
N LEU A 80 2.41 3.25 17.83
CA LEU A 80 1.07 2.88 18.29
C LEU A 80 1.10 1.66 19.21
N PRO A 81 0.12 1.49 20.11
CA PRO A 81 -0.05 0.25 20.86
C PRO A 81 -0.27 -0.96 19.95
N PRO A 82 0.22 -2.16 20.29
CA PRO A 82 0.13 -3.37 19.45
C PRO A 82 -1.29 -3.70 18.98
N GLU A 83 -2.30 -3.47 19.82
CA GLU A 83 -3.71 -3.70 19.48
C GLU A 83 -4.18 -2.77 18.35
N LYS A 84 -3.83 -1.48 18.42
CA LYS A 84 -4.14 -0.51 17.37
C LYS A 84 -3.38 -0.81 16.09
N GLN A 85 -2.12 -1.26 16.20
CA GLN A 85 -1.33 -1.69 15.05
C GLN A 85 -1.99 -2.87 14.33
N ALA A 86 -2.38 -3.91 15.07
CA ALA A 86 -3.04 -5.09 14.49
C ALA A 86 -4.38 -4.74 13.82
N ARG A 87 -5.18 -3.86 14.44
CA ARG A 87 -6.44 -3.38 13.85
C ARG A 87 -6.21 -2.66 12.53
N LYS A 88 -5.31 -1.67 12.50
CA LYS A 88 -4.97 -0.91 11.29
C LYS A 88 -4.35 -1.79 10.20
N ALA A 89 -3.51 -2.76 10.58
CA ALA A 89 -2.91 -3.71 9.63
C ALA A 89 -3.96 -4.62 8.98
N ARG A 90 -4.96 -5.09 9.74
CA ARG A 90 -6.08 -5.89 9.22
C ARG A 90 -6.95 -5.08 8.26
N GLU A 91 -7.35 -3.87 8.66
CA GLU A 91 -8.08 -2.93 7.79
C GLU A 91 -7.33 -2.65 6.47
N THR A 92 -6.02 -2.44 6.58
CA THR A 92 -5.16 -2.21 5.41
C THR A 92 -5.16 -3.41 4.46
N LEU A 93 -5.11 -4.63 5.00
CA LEU A 93 -5.08 -5.85 4.18
C LEU A 93 -6.44 -6.14 3.53
N GLU A 94 -7.54 -5.95 4.27
CA GLU A 94 -8.90 -6.30 3.83
C GLU A 94 -9.53 -5.24 2.93
N VAL A 95 -9.21 -3.96 3.14
CA VAL A 95 -9.87 -2.84 2.46
C VAL A 95 -8.90 -2.08 1.56
N ILE A 96 -7.78 -1.59 2.10
CA ILE A 96 -6.92 -0.63 1.40
C ILE A 96 -6.07 -1.31 0.30
N ALA A 97 -5.54 -2.50 0.54
CA ALA A 97 -4.75 -3.24 -0.44
C ALA A 97 -5.58 -3.64 -1.70
N PRO A 98 -6.83 -4.13 -1.57
CA PRO A 98 -7.72 -4.33 -2.73
C PRO A 98 -8.05 -3.04 -3.48
N LEU A 99 -8.16 -1.90 -2.77
CA LEU A 99 -8.39 -0.60 -3.40
C LEU A 99 -7.17 -0.14 -4.21
N ALA A 100 -5.96 -0.29 -3.66
CA ALA A 100 -4.71 -0.02 -4.38
C ALA A 100 -4.57 -0.91 -5.63
N HIS A 101 -5.00 -2.17 -5.55
CA HIS A 101 -5.03 -3.07 -6.70
C HIS A 101 -5.97 -2.57 -7.81
N ARG A 102 -7.18 -2.09 -7.45
CA ARG A 102 -8.15 -1.55 -8.40
C ARG A 102 -7.67 -0.28 -9.10
N LEU A 103 -6.86 0.52 -8.42
CA LEU A 103 -6.19 1.70 -8.99
C LEU A 103 -4.98 1.36 -9.87
N GLY A 104 -4.61 0.08 -10.01
CA GLY A 104 -3.39 -0.32 -10.71
C GLY A 104 -2.10 0.00 -9.95
N MET A 105 -2.19 0.40 -8.66
CA MET A 105 -1.05 0.75 -7.82
C MET A 105 -0.40 -0.51 -7.20
N ALA A 106 0.13 -1.38 -8.06
CA ALA A 106 0.63 -2.68 -7.65
C ALA A 106 1.80 -2.60 -6.66
N THR A 107 2.72 -1.63 -6.85
CA THR A 107 3.84 -1.40 -5.92
C THR A 107 3.36 -1.04 -4.52
N VAL A 108 2.39 -0.12 -4.42
CA VAL A 108 1.84 0.31 -3.13
C VAL A 108 1.05 -0.82 -2.47
N LYS A 109 0.28 -1.59 -3.25
CA LYS A 109 -0.38 -2.79 -2.76
C LYS A 109 0.61 -3.74 -2.09
N TRP A 110 1.69 -4.11 -2.77
CA TRP A 110 2.65 -5.06 -2.22
C TRP A 110 3.32 -4.53 -0.96
N GLU A 111 3.62 -3.24 -0.92
CA GLU A 111 4.22 -2.63 0.26
C GLU A 111 3.25 -2.61 1.46
N LEU A 112 1.98 -2.26 1.24
CA LEU A 112 0.94 -2.34 2.27
C LEU A 112 0.74 -3.77 2.78
N GLU A 113 0.74 -4.76 1.88
CA GLU A 113 0.63 -6.17 2.22
C GLU A 113 1.81 -6.66 3.06
N ASP A 114 3.05 -6.33 2.67
CA ASP A 114 4.26 -6.71 3.40
C ASP A 114 4.31 -6.05 4.80
N LEU A 115 3.95 -4.77 4.91
CA LEU A 115 3.88 -4.05 6.19
C LEU A 115 2.79 -4.61 7.11
N SER A 116 1.60 -4.87 6.57
CA SER A 116 0.52 -5.51 7.33
C SER A 116 0.90 -6.91 7.79
N PHE A 117 1.59 -7.67 6.93
CA PHE A 117 2.02 -9.03 7.26
C PHE A 117 3.06 -9.05 8.38
N ALA A 118 4.04 -8.14 8.35
CA ALA A 118 5.05 -8.01 9.40
C ALA A 118 4.41 -7.72 10.77
N ILE A 119 3.32 -6.95 10.80
CA ILE A 119 2.62 -6.57 12.04
C ILE A 119 1.68 -7.67 12.54
N LEU A 120 0.91 -8.29 11.64
CA LEU A 120 -0.06 -9.33 12.00
C LEU A 120 0.61 -10.67 12.35
N HIS A 121 1.71 -11.01 11.68
CA HIS A 121 2.37 -12.30 11.79
C HIS A 121 3.90 -12.18 11.88
N PRO A 122 4.45 -11.52 12.91
CA PRO A 122 5.88 -11.23 13.02
C PRO A 122 6.75 -12.50 12.97
N LYS A 123 6.34 -13.57 13.66
CA LYS A 123 7.09 -14.85 13.67
C LYS A 123 7.24 -15.46 12.28
N LYS A 124 6.16 -15.45 11.47
CA LYS A 124 6.16 -16.02 10.12
C LYS A 124 6.92 -15.11 9.15
N TYR A 125 6.82 -13.80 9.36
CA TYR A 125 7.60 -12.82 8.61
C TYR A 125 9.10 -13.08 8.80
N ASP A 126 9.57 -13.20 10.04
CA ASP A 126 10.99 -13.46 10.35
C ASP A 126 11.49 -14.79 9.76
N GLU A 127 10.65 -15.84 9.78
CA GLU A 127 10.97 -17.13 9.17
C GLU A 127 11.18 -17.01 7.65
N ILE A 128 10.28 -16.32 6.95
CA ILE A 128 10.39 -16.10 5.51
C ILE A 128 11.61 -15.22 5.19
N VAL A 129 11.86 -14.17 5.98
CA VAL A 129 13.03 -13.31 5.80
C VAL A 129 14.32 -14.12 5.91
N ARG A 130 14.44 -14.99 6.92
CA ARG A 130 15.60 -15.89 7.06
C ARG A 130 15.74 -16.83 5.87
N LEU A 131 14.65 -17.50 5.47
CA LEU A 131 14.68 -18.44 4.34
C LEU A 131 15.04 -17.78 3.01
N VAL A 132 14.64 -16.51 2.82
CA VAL A 132 15.02 -15.70 1.67
C VAL A 132 16.48 -15.25 1.77
N ALA A 133 16.94 -14.82 2.96
CA ALA A 133 18.31 -14.39 3.20
C ALA A 133 19.32 -15.52 2.97
N ASP A 134 19.02 -16.74 3.41
CA ASP A 134 19.88 -17.92 3.19
C ASP A 134 20.08 -18.24 1.70
N ARG A 135 19.09 -17.91 0.87
CA ARG A 135 19.11 -18.13 -0.59
C ARG A 135 19.48 -16.87 -1.39
N ALA A 136 19.67 -15.73 -0.74
CA ALA A 136 19.99 -14.47 -1.40
C ALA A 136 21.37 -14.47 -2.09
N PRO A 137 22.46 -14.98 -1.50
CA PRO A 137 23.81 -14.86 -2.09
C PRO A 137 23.92 -15.57 -3.45
N SER A 138 23.33 -16.76 -3.57
CA SER A 138 23.33 -17.53 -4.80
C SER A 138 22.42 -16.90 -5.87
N ARG A 139 21.26 -16.37 -5.45
CA ARG A 139 20.33 -15.66 -6.33
C ARG A 139 20.93 -14.36 -6.85
N ASP A 140 21.56 -13.55 -6.01
CA ASP A 140 22.06 -12.23 -6.38
C ASP A 140 23.25 -12.37 -7.34
N THR A 141 24.12 -13.37 -7.14
CA THR A 141 25.19 -13.71 -8.08
C THR A 141 24.63 -14.13 -9.44
N TYR A 142 23.57 -14.97 -9.45
CA TYR A 142 22.92 -15.40 -10.68
C TYR A 142 22.21 -14.24 -11.40
N LEU A 143 21.46 -13.41 -10.67
CA LEU A 143 20.78 -12.23 -11.21
C LEU A 143 21.76 -11.20 -11.77
N ALA A 144 22.91 -11.00 -11.12
CA ALA A 144 23.96 -10.11 -11.62
C ALA A 144 24.52 -10.60 -12.96
N LYS A 145 24.75 -11.92 -13.10
CA LYS A 145 25.22 -12.51 -14.36
C LYS A 145 24.19 -12.34 -15.49
N VAL A 146 22.92 -12.67 -15.22
CA VAL A 146 21.84 -12.51 -16.21
C VAL A 146 21.65 -11.03 -16.59
N ARG A 147 21.71 -10.11 -15.62
CA ARG A 147 21.61 -8.67 -15.88
C ARG A 147 22.74 -8.18 -16.77
N ALA A 148 23.97 -8.63 -16.55
CA ALA A 148 25.12 -8.28 -17.38
C ALA A 148 24.95 -8.79 -18.82
N GLU A 149 24.48 -10.03 -19.00
CA GLU A 149 24.25 -10.64 -20.31
C GLU A 149 23.14 -9.91 -21.10
N ILE A 150 22.03 -9.57 -20.45
CA ILE A 150 20.93 -8.81 -21.06
C ILE A 150 21.41 -7.40 -21.44
N ASN A 151 22.12 -6.71 -20.54
CA ASN A 151 22.64 -5.36 -20.81
C ASN A 151 23.63 -5.36 -21.98
N ALA A 152 24.52 -6.36 -22.08
CA ALA A 152 25.45 -6.49 -23.19
C ALA A 152 24.70 -6.66 -24.53
N THR A 153 23.65 -7.48 -24.54
CA THR A 153 22.82 -7.73 -25.73
C THR A 153 22.04 -6.49 -26.17
N LEU A 154 21.46 -5.75 -25.22
CA LEU A 154 20.74 -4.49 -25.48
C LEU A 154 21.68 -3.40 -26.02
N THR A 155 22.88 -3.29 -25.44
CA THR A 155 23.91 -2.35 -25.89
C THR A 155 24.39 -2.68 -27.30
N ALA A 156 24.64 -3.96 -27.60
CA ALA A 156 25.01 -4.41 -28.95
C ALA A 156 23.91 -4.09 -29.98
N SER A 157 22.64 -4.14 -29.56
CA SER A 157 21.48 -3.81 -30.39
C SER A 157 21.18 -2.30 -30.45
N ARG A 158 21.99 -1.45 -29.80
CA ARG A 158 21.80 0.01 -29.68
C ARG A 158 20.45 0.41 -29.07
N ILE A 159 19.91 -0.41 -28.16
CA ILE A 159 18.65 -0.15 -27.46
C ILE A 159 18.97 0.43 -26.08
N ASN A 160 18.47 1.65 -25.82
CA ASN A 160 18.52 2.25 -24.49
C ASN A 160 17.39 1.67 -23.62
N ALA A 161 17.74 0.84 -22.65
CA ALA A 161 16.80 0.26 -21.70
C ALA A 161 17.42 0.11 -20.31
N VAL A 162 16.56 0.11 -19.29
CA VAL A 162 16.94 -0.07 -17.88
C VAL A 162 16.53 -1.47 -17.45
N VAL A 163 17.50 -2.30 -17.10
CA VAL A 163 17.26 -3.66 -16.57
C VAL A 163 17.41 -3.61 -15.06
N GLU A 164 16.37 -3.97 -14.32
CA GLU A 164 16.36 -4.03 -12.86
C GLU A 164 15.92 -5.40 -12.35
N GLY A 165 16.53 -5.84 -11.26
CA GLY A 165 16.12 -7.06 -10.56
C GLY A 165 14.93 -6.75 -9.67
N ARG A 166 13.78 -7.39 -9.92
CA ARG A 166 12.59 -7.22 -9.10
C ARG A 166 12.59 -8.22 -7.93
N PRO A 167 12.75 -7.78 -6.67
CA PRO A 167 12.67 -8.67 -5.52
C PRO A 167 11.26 -9.25 -5.39
N LYS A 168 11.17 -10.47 -4.82
CA LYS A 168 9.87 -11.05 -4.46
C LYS A 168 9.39 -10.47 -3.13
N HIS A 169 8.13 -10.06 -3.09
CA HIS A 169 7.46 -9.61 -1.88
C HIS A 169 7.18 -10.76 -0.92
N TYR A 170 7.37 -10.54 0.38
CA TYR A 170 7.29 -11.57 1.42
C TYR A 170 5.88 -12.12 1.58
N TRP A 171 4.86 -11.26 1.52
CA TRP A 171 3.46 -11.65 1.55
C TRP A 171 3.09 -12.56 0.37
N SER A 172 3.58 -12.27 -0.84
CA SER A 172 3.35 -13.12 -2.01
C SER A 172 4.02 -14.49 -1.89
N ILE A 173 5.15 -14.58 -1.19
CA ILE A 173 5.80 -15.86 -0.86
C ILE A 173 4.94 -16.63 0.15
N TYR A 174 4.50 -15.96 1.21
CA TYR A 174 3.65 -16.54 2.24
C TYR A 174 2.34 -17.10 1.67
N GLN A 175 1.63 -16.30 0.87
CA GLN A 175 0.37 -16.71 0.26
C GLN A 175 0.56 -17.93 -0.66
N LYS A 176 1.69 -17.99 -1.41
CA LYS A 176 2.01 -19.17 -2.23
C LYS A 176 2.37 -20.40 -1.39
N MET A 177 3.01 -20.25 -0.24
CA MET A 177 3.30 -21.36 0.68
C MET A 177 2.02 -21.94 1.28
N ILE A 178 1.10 -21.07 1.75
CA ILE A 178 -0.21 -21.51 2.26
C ILE A 178 -1.01 -22.24 1.18
N VAL A 179 -1.13 -21.65 -0.01
CA VAL A 179 -1.96 -22.20 -1.10
C VAL A 179 -1.35 -23.49 -1.66
N LYS A 180 -0.02 -23.67 -1.61
CA LYS A 180 0.65 -24.88 -2.10
C LYS A 180 0.83 -25.97 -1.04
N GLY A 181 0.38 -25.80 0.20
CA GLY A 181 0.31 -26.86 1.20
C GLY A 181 1.62 -27.63 1.39
N ARG A 182 2.72 -26.93 1.62
CA ARG A 182 3.97 -27.50 2.14
C ARG A 182 4.44 -26.70 3.34
#